data_AF-K0UGT3-F1
#
_entry.id   AF-K0UGT3-F1
#
_cell.length_a   1.000
_cell.length_b   1.000
_cell.length_c   1.000
_cell.angle_alpha   90.00
_cell.angle_beta   90.00
_cell.angle_gamma   90.00
#
_symmetry.space_group_name_H-M   'P 1'
#
loop_
_entity.id
_entity.type
_entity.pdbx_description
1 polymer ?
#
loop_
_entity_poly.entity_id
_entity_poly.type
_entity_poly.pdbx_seq_one_letter_code
_entity_poly.pdbx_strand_id
1 'polypeptide(L)'
;MPGFWQQTIDAGPDPDGEGDLVATLVRRGQGASTPATGGPARAVLALHGYTDYFFHTELADRFAERGFAFYALDLPKCGRSRQEGQTAHFTTDLARYDFELQRALEIIAA
;
A
#
# COMPACT_ATOMS: atom_id res chain seq x y z
N MET A 1 0.26 -4.42 12.71
CA MET A 1 0.53 -3.05 13.21
C MET A 1 -0.74 -2.53 13.87
N PRO A 2 -0.74 -2.31 15.20
CA PRO A 2 -1.89 -1.70 15.88
C PRO A 2 -2.20 -0.32 15.29
N GLY A 3 -3.47 0.02 15.12
CA GLY A 3 -3.88 1.33 14.58
C GLY A 3 -3.76 1.48 13.06
N PHE A 4 -3.44 0.41 12.33
CA PHE A 4 -3.41 0.40 10.87
C PHE A 4 -4.29 -0.70 10.30
N TRP A 5 -5.19 -0.31 9.41
CA TRP A 5 -5.93 -1.22 8.55
C TRP A 5 -5.07 -1.62 7.35
N GLN A 6 -5.31 -2.83 6.84
CA GLN A 6 -4.61 -3.39 5.69
C GLN A 6 -5.61 -4.02 4.74
N GLN A 7 -5.37 -3.88 3.44
CA GLN A 7 -6.10 -4.55 2.38
C GLN A 7 -5.11 -5.11 1.37
N THR A 8 -5.22 -6.41 1.13
CA THR A 8 -4.49 -7.09 0.06
C THR A 8 -5.16 -6.81 -1.29
N ILE A 9 -4.34 -6.47 -2.28
CA ILE A 9 -4.69 -6.34 -3.69
C ILE A 9 -4.07 -7.56 -4.38
N ASP A 10 -4.90 -8.35 -5.04
CA ASP A 10 -4.45 -9.45 -5.89
C ASP A 10 -4.00 -8.85 -7.24
N ALA A 11 -2.73 -9.05 -7.60
CA ALA A 11 -2.13 -8.58 -8.85
C ALA A 11 -1.94 -9.71 -9.87
N GLY A 12 -2.41 -10.92 -9.56
CA GLY A 12 -2.37 -12.08 -10.45
C GLY A 12 -0.97 -12.69 -10.58
N PRO A 13 -0.74 -13.54 -11.60
CA PRO A 13 0.50 -14.30 -11.73
C PRO A 13 1.70 -13.40 -12.02
N ASP A 14 2.82 -13.73 -11.39
CA ASP A 14 4.10 -13.05 -11.58
C ASP A 14 4.64 -13.28 -12.99
N PRO A 15 4.83 -12.23 -13.81
CA PRO A 15 5.46 -12.36 -15.11
C PRO A 15 6.92 -12.84 -15.05
N ASP A 16 7.59 -12.73 -13.90
CA ASP A 16 8.93 -13.30 -13.70
C ASP A 16 8.90 -14.78 -13.23
N GLY A 17 7.71 -15.38 -13.10
CA GLY A 17 7.52 -16.81 -12.85
C GLY A 17 7.65 -17.25 -11.40
N GLU A 18 7.60 -16.33 -10.42
CA GLU A 18 7.77 -16.63 -9.00
C GLU A 18 6.44 -16.74 -8.23
N GLY A 19 5.40 -17.28 -8.87
CA GLY A 19 4.08 -17.51 -8.25
C GLY A 19 3.10 -16.35 -8.48
N ASP A 20 2.22 -16.07 -7.52
CA ASP A 20 1.26 -14.97 -7.59
C ASP A 20 1.79 -13.70 -6.91
N LEU A 21 1.49 -12.55 -7.50
CA LEU A 21 1.80 -11.23 -6.96
C LEU A 21 0.62 -10.69 -6.16
N VAL A 22 0.94 -10.11 -5.02
CA VAL A 22 0.00 -9.30 -4.24
C VAL A 22 0.65 -7.97 -3.92
N ALA A 23 -0.17 -6.95 -3.67
CA ALA A 23 0.25 -5.71 -3.03
C ALA A 23 -0.58 -5.49 -1.76
N THR A 24 -0.06 -4.75 -0.79
CA THR A 24 -0.76 -4.51 0.48
C THR A 24 -0.92 -3.01 0.68
N LEU A 25 -2.15 -2.53 0.57
CA LEU A 25 -2.51 -1.17 0.90
C LEU A 25 -2.72 -1.07 2.42
N VAL A 26 -1.96 -0.19 3.06
CA VAL A 26 -2.02 0.09 4.49
C VAL A 26 -2.65 1.47 4.69
N ARG A 27 -3.60 1.60 5.61
CA ARG A 27 -4.21 2.90 5.98
C ARG A 27 -4.09 3.11 7.48
N ARG A 28 -3.75 4.33 7.90
CA ARG A 28 -3.82 4.72 9.30
C ARG A 28 -5.28 4.80 9.79
N GLY A 29 -5.57 4.25 10.96
CA GLY A 29 -6.90 4.23 11.59
C GLY A 29 -7.68 2.93 11.33
N GLN A 30 -8.90 2.86 11.89
CA GLN A 30 -9.83 1.75 11.66
C GLN A 30 -10.34 1.84 10.21
N GLY A 31 -10.41 0.70 9.51
CA GLY A 31 -10.84 0.63 8.10
C GLY A 31 -12.23 1.23 7.87
N ALA A 32 -12.45 1.77 6.67
CA ALA A 32 -13.70 2.35 6.14
C ALA A 32 -14.69 2.91 7.18
N SER A 33 -14.19 3.65 8.18
CA SER A 33 -15.07 4.52 8.95
C SER A 33 -15.30 5.72 8.05
N THR A 34 -16.44 5.75 7.39
CA THR A 34 -16.99 6.96 6.76
C THR A 34 -16.69 8.11 7.68
N PRO A 35 -15.97 9.15 7.23
CA PRO A 35 -15.73 10.28 8.08
C PRO A 35 -17.09 10.81 8.52
N ALA A 36 -17.33 10.83 9.83
CA ALA A 36 -18.43 11.57 10.41
C ALA A 36 -18.33 12.98 9.84
N THR A 37 -19.24 13.34 8.93
CA THR A 37 -19.39 14.66 8.28
C THR A 37 -18.20 15.60 8.50
N GLY A 38 -17.21 15.55 7.61
CA GLY A 38 -15.98 16.36 7.72
C GLY A 38 -14.67 15.59 7.51
N GLY A 39 -14.65 14.59 6.64
CA GLY A 39 -13.47 13.76 6.40
C GLY A 39 -12.26 14.51 5.89
N PRO A 40 -11.07 13.91 5.97
CA PRO A 40 -9.86 14.50 5.41
C PRO A 40 -10.10 14.79 3.92
N ALA A 41 -10.03 16.07 3.56
CA ALA A 41 -10.26 16.52 2.18
C ALA A 41 -9.12 16.11 1.21
N ARG A 42 -8.07 15.47 1.73
CA ARG A 42 -6.82 15.17 1.01
C ARG A 42 -6.28 13.82 1.46
N ALA A 43 -5.72 13.07 0.52
CA ALA A 43 -5.06 11.80 0.79
C ALA A 43 -3.58 11.86 0.37
N VAL A 44 -2.76 11.02 1.01
CA VAL A 44 -1.37 10.76 0.62
C VAL A 44 -1.22 9.26 0.46
N LEU A 45 -0.64 8.84 -0.66
CA LEU A 45 -0.16 7.48 -0.88
C LEU A 45 1.36 7.48 -0.83
N ALA A 46 1.93 6.87 0.20
CA ALA A 46 3.37 6.71 0.34
C ALA A 46 3.84 5.41 -0.35
N LEU A 47 4.85 5.53 -1.20
CA LEU A 47 5.56 4.40 -1.79
C LEU A 47 6.93 4.27 -1.12
N HIS A 48 7.33 3.04 -0.80
CA HIS A 48 8.63 2.77 -0.22
C HIS A 48 9.74 2.75 -1.29
N GLY A 49 10.99 2.86 -0.86
CA GLY A 49 12.16 2.72 -1.74
C GLY A 49 12.55 1.26 -1.99
N TYR A 50 13.65 1.07 -2.74
CA TYR A 50 14.27 -0.25 -2.90
C TYR A 50 14.76 -0.78 -1.54
N THR A 51 14.57 -2.07 -1.27
CA THR A 51 14.86 -2.75 0.02
C THR A 51 14.01 -2.34 1.23
N ASP A 52 12.88 -1.68 0.98
CA ASP A 52 12.03 -1.10 2.02
C ASP A 52 10.58 -1.60 1.93
N TYR A 53 9.77 -1.30 2.94
CA TYR A 53 8.32 -1.43 2.97
C TYR A 53 7.74 -0.48 4.04
N PHE A 54 6.43 -0.30 4.11
CA PHE A 54 5.90 0.65 5.08
C PHE A 54 6.02 0.15 6.53
N PHE A 55 6.87 0.80 7.32
CA PHE A 55 6.90 0.67 8.78
C PHE A 55 7.06 2.00 9.52
N HIS A 56 7.16 3.12 8.80
CA HIS A 56 7.33 4.47 9.36
C HIS A 56 6.01 5.05 9.88
N THR A 57 5.55 4.57 11.03
CA THR A 57 4.27 5.00 11.62
C THR A 57 4.23 6.49 11.92
N GLU A 58 5.36 7.07 12.34
CA GLU A 58 5.49 8.49 12.64
C GLU A 58 5.22 9.36 11.41
N LEU A 59 5.58 8.90 10.21
CA LEU A 59 5.25 9.62 8.97
C LEU A 59 3.73 9.70 8.78
N ALA A 60 3.03 8.59 9.04
CA ALA A 60 1.58 8.54 8.98
C ALA A 60 0.93 9.42 10.05
N ASP A 61 1.47 9.44 11.27
CA ASP A 61 1.06 10.36 12.35
C ASP A 61 1.14 11.82 11.89
N ARG A 62 2.28 12.24 11.31
CA ARG A 62 2.50 13.63 10.88
C ARG A 62 1.52 14.11 9.82
N PHE A 63 1.16 13.24 8.87
CA PHE A 63 0.15 13.56 7.86
C PHE A 63 -1.25 13.62 8.45
N ALA A 64 -1.60 12.68 9.34
CA ALA A 64 -2.90 12.67 10.01
C ALA A 64 -3.11 13.91 10.90
N GLU A 65 -2.08 14.35 11.64
CA GLU A 65 -2.09 15.60 12.42
C GLU A 65 -2.40 16.85 11.55
N ARG A 66 -2.15 16.77 10.23
CA ARG A 66 -2.40 17.84 9.26
C ARG A 66 -3.68 17.64 8.45
N GLY A 67 -4.51 16.68 8.82
CA GLY A 67 -5.80 16.42 8.19
C GLY A 67 -5.73 15.64 6.88
N PHE A 68 -4.65 14.88 6.64
CA PHE A 68 -4.56 13.96 5.50
C PHE A 68 -4.98 12.54 5.88
N ALA A 69 -5.70 11.86 4.98
CA ALA A 69 -5.82 10.41 5.02
C ALA A 69 -4.50 9.79 4.52
N PHE A 70 -3.77 9.13 5.42
CA PHE A 70 -2.49 8.51 5.07
C PHE A 70 -2.68 7.05 4.66
N TYR A 71 -2.17 6.74 3.47
CA TYR A 71 -2.05 5.41 2.91
C TYR A 71 -0.59 5.12 2.57
N ALA A 72 -0.22 3.85 2.62
CA ALA A 72 1.04 3.35 2.08
C ALA A 72 0.81 2.06 1.31
N LEU A 73 1.64 1.79 0.32
CA LEU A 73 1.56 0.58 -0.49
C LEU A 73 2.85 -0.22 -0.35
N ASP A 74 2.75 -1.43 0.16
CA ASP A 74 3.81 -2.43 0.03
C ASP A 74 3.66 -3.08 -1.36
N LEU A 75 4.58 -2.76 -2.26
CA LEU A 75 4.59 -3.24 -3.65
C LEU A 75 4.80 -4.76 -3.72
N PRO A 76 4.51 -5.41 -4.86
CA PRO A 76 4.75 -6.84 -5.03
C PRO A 76 6.17 -7.26 -4.64
N LYS A 77 6.27 -8.42 -3.98
CA LYS A 77 7.54 -8.98 -3.48
C LYS A 77 8.24 -8.14 -2.40
N CYS A 78 7.55 -7.15 -1.82
CA CYS A 78 8.10 -6.25 -0.78
C CYS A 78 7.31 -6.38 0.53
N GLY A 79 8.01 -6.39 1.68
CA GLY A 79 7.38 -6.33 3.00
C GLY A 79 6.28 -7.37 3.22
N ARG A 80 5.07 -6.89 3.50
CA ARG A 80 3.87 -7.73 3.74
C ARG A 80 3.35 -8.42 2.49
N SER A 81 3.79 -7.96 1.32
CA SER A 81 3.39 -8.44 0.01
C SER A 81 4.37 -9.45 -0.58
N ARG A 82 5.44 -9.80 0.16
CA ARG A 82 6.38 -10.84 -0.24
C ARG A 82 5.84 -12.22 0.13
N GLN A 83 5.83 -13.12 -0.84
CA GLN A 83 5.49 -14.53 -0.66
C GLN A 83 6.74 -15.41 -0.60
N GLU A 84 6.54 -16.66 -0.15
CA GLU A 84 7.59 -17.68 -0.18
C GLU A 84 8.01 -17.98 -1.63
N GLY A 85 9.31 -18.21 -1.85
CA GLY A 85 9.86 -18.48 -3.19
C GLY A 85 10.16 -17.25 -4.06
N GLN A 86 9.70 -16.06 -3.68
CA GLN A 86 9.95 -14.82 -4.44
C GLN A 86 11.32 -14.21 -4.14
N THR A 87 11.97 -13.69 -5.18
CA THR A 87 13.13 -12.82 -5.06
C THR A 87 12.65 -11.46 -4.55
N ALA A 88 13.15 -11.06 -3.36
CA ALA A 88 12.69 -9.85 -2.69
C ALA A 88 12.97 -8.60 -3.53
N HIS A 89 11.97 -7.70 -3.62
CA HIS A 89 12.07 -6.42 -4.34
C HIS A 89 12.41 -6.53 -5.84
N PHE A 90 12.23 -7.70 -6.45
CA PHE A 90 12.61 -7.94 -7.84
C PHE A 90 11.45 -7.67 -8.80
N THR A 91 11.73 -6.90 -9.85
CA THR A 91 10.91 -6.81 -11.07
C THR A 91 11.82 -6.51 -12.25
N THR A 92 11.49 -7.02 -13.43
CA THR A 92 12.19 -6.67 -14.67
C THR A 92 11.63 -5.42 -15.35
N ASP A 93 10.47 -4.92 -14.92
CA ASP A 93 9.81 -3.73 -15.47
C ASP A 93 9.01 -2.99 -14.39
N LEU A 94 9.30 -1.70 -14.20
CA LEU A 94 8.61 -0.85 -13.22
C LEU A 94 7.20 -0.47 -13.67
N ALA A 95 6.91 -0.50 -14.98
CA ALA A 95 5.56 -0.21 -15.48
C ALA A 95 4.53 -1.25 -15.01
N ARG A 96 4.99 -2.44 -14.56
CA ARG A 96 4.12 -3.45 -13.95
C ARG A 96 3.46 -2.96 -12.67
N TYR A 97 4.06 -1.98 -11.99
CA TYR A 97 3.50 -1.43 -10.76
C TYR A 97 2.24 -0.58 -11.00
N ASP A 98 1.98 -0.18 -12.26
CA ASP A 98 0.80 0.62 -12.59
C ASP A 98 -0.51 -0.06 -12.17
N PHE A 99 -0.56 -1.40 -12.18
CA PHE A 99 -1.75 -2.14 -11.79
C PHE A 99 -2.12 -1.90 -10.32
N GLU A 100 -1.23 -2.19 -9.37
CA GLU A 100 -1.51 -2.00 -7.95
C GLU A 100 -1.58 -0.53 -7.56
N LEU A 101 -0.83 0.35 -8.26
CA LEU A 101 -0.91 1.79 -8.07
C LEU A 101 -2.32 2.30 -8.44
N GLN A 102 -2.82 1.91 -9.61
CA GLN A 102 -4.16 2.27 -10.04
C GLN A 102 -5.22 1.70 -9.10
N ARG A 103 -5.08 0.43 -8.69
CA ARG A 103 -6.01 -0.19 -7.75
C ARG A 103 -6.02 0.50 -6.38
N ALA A 104 -4.85 0.89 -5.88
CA ALA A 104 -4.74 1.67 -4.65
C ALA A 104 -5.46 3.03 -4.78
N LEU A 105 -5.27 3.73 -5.90
CA LEU A 105 -5.94 5.02 -6.16
C LEU A 105 -7.47 4.88 -6.23
N GLU A 106 -7.98 3.81 -6.85
CA GLU A 106 -9.42 3.52 -6.87
C GLU A 106 -9.99 3.29 -5.46
N ILE A 107 -9.27 2.55 -4.62
CA ILE A 107 -9.67 2.31 -3.23
C ILE A 107 -9.63 3.62 -2.41
N ILE A 108 -8.67 4.50 -2.68
CA ILE A 108 -8.53 5.79 -1.99
C ILE A 108 -9.65 6.76 -2.42
N ALA A 109 -10.11 6.66 -3.66
CA ALA A 109 -11.14 7.55 -4.22
C ALA A 109 -12.58 7.13 -3.92
N ALA A 110 -12.81 5.89 -3.49
CA ALA A 110 -14.12 5.33 -3.14
C ALA A 110 -14.61 5.81 -1.76
#